data_AF-A0A517YN84-F1
#
_entry.id   AF-A0A517YN84-F1
#
_cell.length_a   1.000
_cell.length_b   1.000
_cell.length_c   1.000
_cell.angle_alpha   90.00
_cell.angle_beta   90.00
_cell.angle_gamma   90.00
#
_symmetry.space_group_name_H-M   'P 1'
#
loop_
_entity.id
_entity.type
_entity.pdbx_description
1 polymer ?
#
loop_
_entity_poly.entity_id
_entity_poly.type
_entity_poly.pdbx_seq_one_letter_code
_entity_poly.pdbx_strand_id
1 'polypeptide(L)'
;MSDAVQQTIALVQQQIAELEADLIEKKRMVNSLRSLIKQEPIYTDEQLVTTKASGTLQPDAYYGQPLASAVRMVLERRKANGAGPTTANEIYDSLLEGGYKFNTSNDEHAKRGLYAALSKNTATFHKLPNGLYGLLEWYPGAREPKPAKAPKAAGGTQPQLRIDDISEDEFDFAAREQEANNAAK
;
A
#
# COMPACT_ATOMS: atom_id res chain seq x y z
N MET A 1 -31.24 -13.73 12.67
CA MET A 1 -30.18 -13.64 13.71
C MET A 1 -29.07 -12.66 13.33
N SER A 2 -28.79 -12.43 12.04
CA SER A 2 -27.85 -11.39 11.57
C SER A 2 -28.29 -9.97 11.95
N ASP A 3 -29.59 -9.68 11.89
CA ASP A 3 -30.09 -8.31 12.02
C ASP A 3 -29.96 -7.77 13.44
N ALA A 4 -30.15 -8.63 14.45
CA ALA A 4 -29.93 -8.26 15.86
C ALA A 4 -28.45 -7.98 16.14
N VAL A 5 -27.53 -8.72 15.50
CA VAL A 5 -26.08 -8.49 15.62
C VAL A 5 -25.70 -7.18 14.94
N GLN A 6 -26.23 -6.90 13.74
CA GLN A 6 -26.00 -5.62 13.05
C GLN A 6 -26.55 -4.42 13.82
N GLN A 7 -27.74 -4.54 14.42
CA GLN A 7 -28.31 -3.52 15.30
C GLN A 7 -27.45 -3.27 16.54
N THR A 8 -26.93 -4.33 17.15
CA THR A 8 -26.04 -4.22 18.31
C THR A 8 -24.72 -3.54 17.93
N ILE A 9 -24.14 -3.88 16.78
CA ILE A 9 -22.93 -3.21 16.26
C ILE A 9 -23.18 -1.73 16.02
N ALA A 10 -24.33 -1.37 15.42
CA ALA A 10 -24.69 0.03 15.19
C ALA A 10 -24.82 0.82 16.51
N LEU A 11 -25.43 0.20 17.53
CA LEU A 11 -25.55 0.80 18.87
C LEU A 11 -24.18 1.00 19.52
N VAL A 12 -23.29 0.02 19.42
CA VAL A 12 -21.91 0.13 19.93
C VAL A 12 -21.12 1.20 19.18
N GLN A 13 -21.28 1.30 17.86
CA GLN A 13 -20.66 2.37 17.06
C GLN A 13 -21.15 3.77 17.47
N GLN A 14 -22.43 3.90 17.79
CA GLN A 14 -23.00 5.14 18.30
C GLN A 14 -22.43 5.50 19.67
N GLN A 15 -22.29 4.53 20.58
CA GLN A 15 -21.68 4.74 21.89
C GLN A 15 -20.20 5.14 21.78
N ILE A 16 -19.45 4.55 20.83
CA ILE A 16 -18.07 4.94 20.57
C ILE A 16 -18.00 6.41 20.13
N ALA A 17 -18.87 6.84 19.22
CA ALA A 17 -18.90 8.23 18.74
C ALA A 17 -19.23 9.23 19.87
N GLU A 18 -20.12 8.88 20.78
CA GLU A 18 -20.47 9.69 21.96
C GLU A 18 -19.27 9.82 22.92
N LEU A 19 -18.61 8.70 23.25
CA LEU A 19 -17.43 8.70 24.10
C LEU A 19 -16.25 9.48 23.50
N GLU A 20 -16.09 9.44 22.17
CA GLU A 20 -15.07 10.24 21.48
C GLU A 20 -15.35 11.75 21.59
N ALA A 21 -16.62 12.16 21.50
CA ALA A 21 -17.03 13.56 21.70
C ALA A 21 -16.73 14.03 23.12
N ASP A 22 -17.09 13.24 24.13
CA ASP A 22 -16.80 13.52 25.54
C ASP A 22 -15.29 13.65 25.80
N LEU A 23 -14.49 12.80 25.16
CA LEU A 23 -13.04 12.81 25.29
C LEU A 23 -12.45 14.10 24.71
N ILE A 24 -12.98 14.58 23.58
CA ILE A 24 -12.59 15.87 22.99
C ILE A 24 -12.95 17.03 23.92
N GLU A 25 -14.14 17.04 24.49
CA GLU A 25 -14.54 18.09 25.45
C GLU A 25 -13.60 18.12 26.66
N LYS A 26 -13.25 16.94 27.20
CA LYS A 26 -12.29 16.85 28.31
C LYS A 26 -10.91 17.36 27.90
N LYS A 27 -10.41 17.03 26.70
CA LYS A 27 -9.14 17.56 26.17
C LYS A 27 -9.18 19.08 26.03
N ARG A 28 -10.27 19.65 25.49
CA ARG A 28 -10.47 21.10 25.39
C ARG A 28 -10.45 21.75 26.77
N MET A 29 -11.17 21.17 27.74
CA MET A 29 -11.20 21.66 29.10
C MET A 29 -9.81 21.64 29.75
N VAL A 30 -9.02 20.58 29.56
CA VAL A 30 -7.64 20.52 30.05
C VAL A 30 -6.78 21.62 29.41
N ASN A 31 -6.92 21.87 28.11
CA ASN A 31 -6.21 22.96 27.45
C ASN A 31 -6.65 24.34 27.97
N SER A 32 -7.95 24.56 28.21
CA SER A 32 -8.46 25.79 28.83
C SER A 32 -7.91 26.00 30.24
N LEU A 33 -7.87 24.95 31.05
CA LEU A 33 -7.28 24.98 32.40
C LEU A 33 -5.77 25.28 32.35
N ARG A 34 -5.05 24.72 31.36
CA ARG A 34 -3.63 25.01 31.16
C ARG A 34 -3.36 26.45 30.70
N SER A 35 -4.20 26.98 29.82
CA SER A 35 -4.17 28.39 29.41
C SER A 35 -4.34 29.33 30.60
N LEU A 36 -5.24 28.99 31.53
CA LEU A 36 -5.48 29.76 32.75
C LEU A 36 -4.26 29.82 33.69
N ILE A 37 -3.46 28.76 33.73
CA ILE A 37 -2.19 28.71 34.47
C ILE A 37 -0.96 29.12 33.63
N LYS A 38 -1.16 29.73 32.45
CA LYS A 38 -0.11 30.15 31.49
C LYS A 38 0.86 29.03 31.08
N GLN A 39 0.38 27.78 31.06
CA GLN A 39 1.15 26.65 30.55
C GLN A 39 0.73 26.35 29.11
N GLU A 40 1.68 25.88 28.30
CA GLU A 40 1.41 25.48 26.92
C GLU A 40 0.38 24.35 26.85
N PRO A 41 -0.54 24.33 25.87
CA PRO A 41 -1.51 23.25 25.70
C PRO A 41 -0.81 21.88 25.54
N ILE A 42 -1.32 20.83 26.20
CA ILE A 42 -0.82 19.45 25.97
C ILE A 42 -1.38 18.91 24.67
N TYR A 43 -2.67 19.15 24.43
CA TYR A 43 -3.38 18.57 23.30
C TYR A 43 -3.38 19.56 22.13
N THR A 44 -2.83 19.17 20.99
CA THR A 44 -2.86 19.95 19.75
C THR A 44 -4.25 19.87 19.08
N ASP A 45 -4.57 20.84 18.23
CA ASP A 45 -5.86 20.91 17.53
C ASP A 45 -6.17 19.64 16.71
N GLU A 46 -5.13 18.96 16.20
CA GLU A 46 -5.23 17.65 15.53
C GLU A 46 -5.83 16.54 16.42
N GLN A 47 -5.59 16.61 17.74
CA GLN A 47 -6.11 15.67 18.74
C GLN A 47 -7.50 16.03 19.26
N LEU A 48 -8.02 17.21 18.88
CA LEU A 48 -9.34 17.76 19.21
C LEU A 48 -10.36 17.59 18.08
N VAL A 49 -9.92 17.12 16.91
CA VAL A 49 -10.79 16.67 15.83
C VAL A 49 -10.99 15.17 16.03
N THR A 50 -12.24 14.69 16.07
CA THR A 50 -12.59 13.25 15.93
C THR A 50 -12.07 12.81 14.57
N THR A 51 -10.79 12.48 14.53
CA THR A 51 -10.16 12.05 13.31
C THR A 51 -10.48 10.58 13.15
N LYS A 52 -11.61 10.31 12.48
CA LYS A 52 -11.61 9.34 11.38
C LYS A 52 -10.61 9.81 10.31
N ALA A 53 -9.34 9.97 10.67
CA ALA A 53 -8.24 10.10 9.74
C ALA A 53 -7.71 8.70 9.49
N SER A 54 -8.56 7.84 8.94
CA SER A 54 -8.07 7.06 7.80
C SER A 54 -7.72 8.13 6.78
N GLY A 55 -6.44 8.55 6.73
CA GLY A 55 -6.03 9.69 5.92
C GLY A 55 -6.70 9.58 4.56
N THR A 56 -7.51 10.57 4.19
CA THR A 56 -8.17 10.59 2.89
C THR A 56 -7.07 10.52 1.85
N LEU A 57 -6.96 9.35 1.22
CA LEU A 57 -6.02 9.15 0.14
C LEU A 57 -6.42 10.11 -0.96
N GLN A 58 -5.52 10.98 -1.39
CA GLN A 58 -5.81 11.76 -2.58
C GLN A 58 -6.00 10.77 -3.73
N PRO A 59 -7.13 10.84 -4.46
CA PRO A 59 -7.49 9.82 -5.45
C PRO A 59 -6.54 9.79 -6.65
N ASP A 60 -5.61 10.73 -6.75
CA ASP A 60 -4.58 10.87 -7.77
C ASP A 60 -3.16 10.62 -7.25
N ALA A 61 -2.99 10.23 -5.98
CA ALA A 61 -1.70 10.10 -5.32
C ALA A 61 -0.73 9.11 -6.01
N TYR A 62 -1.25 8.14 -6.76
CA TYR A 62 -0.45 7.10 -7.40
C TYR A 62 -0.51 7.14 -8.93
N TYR A 63 -1.12 8.17 -9.53
CA TYR A 63 -1.23 8.27 -10.98
C TYR A 63 0.15 8.48 -11.63
N GLY A 64 0.46 7.69 -12.66
CA GLY A 64 1.73 7.79 -13.40
C GLY A 64 2.98 7.29 -12.67
N GLN A 65 2.86 6.78 -11.44
CA GLN A 65 4.00 6.28 -10.67
C GLN A 65 4.40 4.86 -11.11
N PRO A 66 5.69 4.50 -11.06
CA PRO A 66 6.12 3.11 -11.18
C PRO A 66 5.51 2.24 -10.06
N LEU A 67 5.12 1.00 -10.37
CA LEU A 67 4.45 0.10 -9.43
C LEU A 67 5.20 -0.04 -8.09
N ALA A 68 6.53 -0.17 -8.14
CA ALA A 68 7.35 -0.28 -6.93
C ALA A 68 7.35 1.00 -6.08
N SER A 69 7.25 2.18 -6.71
CA SER A 69 7.17 3.47 -6.01
C SER A 69 5.83 3.61 -5.29
N ALA A 70 4.73 3.33 -6.01
CA ALA A 70 3.38 3.40 -5.45
C ALA A 70 3.22 2.44 -4.26
N VAL A 71 3.73 1.20 -4.37
CA VAL A 71 3.71 0.22 -3.28
C VAL A 71 4.54 0.69 -2.07
N ARG A 72 5.71 1.30 -2.29
CA ARG A 72 6.52 1.87 -1.21
C ARG A 72 5.74 2.97 -0.47
N MET A 73 5.13 3.90 -1.21
CA MET A 73 4.33 4.99 -0.64
C MET A 73 3.15 4.46 0.19
N VAL A 74 2.46 3.41 -0.29
CA VAL A 74 1.39 2.75 0.46
C VAL A 74 1.92 2.20 1.79
N LEU A 75 3.04 1.47 1.77
CA LEU A 75 3.62 0.89 2.99
C LEU A 75 4.15 1.96 3.97
N GLU A 76 4.82 3.00 3.47
CA GLU A 76 5.30 4.12 4.30
C GLU A 76 4.15 4.84 4.98
N ARG A 77 3.10 5.17 4.23
CA ARG A 77 1.89 5.79 4.76
C ARG A 77 1.20 4.91 5.79
N ARG A 78 1.13 3.61 5.52
CA ARG A 78 0.55 2.63 6.44
C ARG A 78 1.30 2.63 7.77
N LYS A 79 2.64 2.66 7.73
CA LYS A 79 3.47 2.77 8.94
C LYS A 79 3.28 4.10 9.67
N ALA A 80 3.16 5.21 8.92
CA ALA A 80 2.90 6.52 9.50
C ALA A 80 1.56 6.54 10.26
N ASN A 81 0.57 5.79 9.79
CA ASN A 81 -0.72 5.59 10.45
C ASN A 81 -0.68 4.53 11.58
N GLY A 82 0.49 4.03 11.96
CA GLY A 82 0.65 3.00 12.99
C GLY A 82 0.24 1.58 12.55
N ALA A 83 -0.12 1.39 11.28
CA ALA A 83 -0.46 0.10 10.73
C ALA A 83 0.80 -0.63 10.22
N GLY A 84 0.95 -1.89 10.61
CA GLY A 84 2.14 -2.70 10.34
C GLY A 84 2.17 -3.35 8.95
N PRO A 85 2.96 -4.43 8.78
CA PRO A 85 3.06 -5.15 7.51
C PRO A 85 1.70 -5.70 7.06
N THR A 86 1.51 -5.86 5.76
CA THR A 86 0.19 -6.11 5.15
C THR A 86 0.26 -7.17 4.04
N THR A 87 -0.89 -7.72 3.65
CA THR A 87 -0.98 -8.68 2.55
C THR A 87 -0.89 -7.98 1.20
N ALA A 88 -0.45 -8.69 0.15
CA ALA A 88 -0.41 -8.10 -1.19
C ALA A 88 -1.80 -7.75 -1.75
N ASN A 89 -2.86 -8.42 -1.27
CA ASN A 89 -4.23 -8.08 -1.62
C ASN A 89 -4.63 -6.73 -1.03
N GLU A 90 -4.33 -6.47 0.24
CA GLU A 90 -4.57 -5.16 0.86
C GLU A 90 -3.76 -4.04 0.21
N ILE A 91 -2.52 -4.32 -0.23
CA ILE A 91 -1.73 -3.37 -1.02
C ILE A 91 -2.42 -3.06 -2.34
N TYR A 92 -2.92 -4.09 -3.04
CA TYR A 92 -3.66 -3.92 -4.29
C TYR A 92 -4.90 -3.05 -4.11
N ASP A 93 -5.69 -3.30 -3.07
CA ASP A 93 -6.90 -2.52 -2.78
C ASP A 93 -6.54 -1.07 -2.44
N SER A 94 -5.46 -0.85 -1.67
CA SER A 94 -4.95 0.49 -1.33
C SER A 94 -4.45 1.26 -2.56
N LEU A 95 -3.87 0.55 -3.54
CA LEU A 95 -3.42 1.15 -4.80
C LEU A 95 -4.62 1.59 -5.67
N LEU A 96 -5.68 0.78 -5.73
CA LEU A 96 -6.91 1.15 -6.44
C LEU A 96 -7.58 2.35 -5.80
N GLU A 97 -7.64 2.41 -4.46
CA GLU A 97 -8.19 3.56 -3.72
C GLU A 97 -7.44 4.87 -4.02
N GLY A 98 -6.13 4.79 -4.29
CA GLY A 98 -5.31 5.95 -4.65
C GLY A 98 -5.16 6.21 -6.14
N GLY A 99 -6.05 5.62 -6.96
CA GLY A 99 -6.15 5.87 -8.40
C GLY A 99 -5.01 5.29 -9.22
N TYR A 100 -4.34 4.25 -8.73
CA TYR A 100 -3.34 3.54 -9.53
C TYR A 100 -4.00 2.79 -10.68
N LYS A 101 -3.58 3.09 -11.92
CA LYS A 101 -4.08 2.40 -13.11
C LYS A 101 -3.18 1.21 -13.47
N PHE A 102 -3.69 0.00 -13.27
CA PHE A 102 -3.04 -1.20 -13.79
C PHE A 102 -3.24 -1.31 -15.30
N ASN A 103 -2.19 -1.66 -16.05
CA ASN A 103 -2.25 -1.84 -17.51
C ASN A 103 -2.85 -3.20 -17.92
N THR A 104 -3.78 -3.74 -17.13
CA THR A 104 -4.36 -5.07 -17.32
C THR A 104 -5.86 -5.01 -17.13
N SER A 105 -6.63 -5.60 -18.04
CA SER A 105 -8.09 -5.65 -17.96
C SER A 105 -8.62 -6.65 -16.93
N ASN A 106 -7.75 -7.47 -16.33
CA ASN A 106 -8.14 -8.53 -15.40
C ASN A 106 -7.35 -8.40 -14.08
N ASP A 107 -8.09 -8.20 -13.00
CA ASP A 107 -7.58 -8.00 -11.64
C ASP A 107 -6.70 -9.15 -11.17
N GLU A 108 -6.94 -10.38 -11.63
CA GLU A 108 -6.12 -11.52 -11.25
C GLU A 108 -4.71 -11.44 -11.84
N HIS A 109 -4.58 -10.93 -13.07
CA HIS A 109 -3.29 -10.65 -13.69
C HIS A 109 -2.59 -9.47 -13.03
N ALA A 110 -3.33 -8.42 -12.64
CA ALA A 110 -2.80 -7.29 -11.88
C ALA A 110 -2.20 -7.74 -10.55
N LYS A 111 -2.94 -8.58 -9.79
CA LYS A 111 -2.49 -9.16 -8.52
C LYS A 111 -1.24 -10.01 -8.72
N ARG A 112 -1.21 -10.92 -9.70
CA ARG A 112 -0.01 -11.73 -10.01
C ARG A 112 1.19 -10.86 -10.37
N GLY A 113 0.99 -9.79 -11.14
CA GLY A 113 2.01 -8.80 -11.47
C GLY A 113 2.56 -8.10 -10.22
N LEU A 114 1.69 -7.71 -9.30
CA LEU A 114 2.06 -7.12 -8.01
C LEU A 114 2.88 -8.10 -7.14
N TYR A 115 2.44 -9.36 -7.01
CA TYR A 115 3.19 -10.39 -6.29
C TYR A 115 4.58 -10.60 -6.88
N ALA A 116 4.69 -10.64 -8.21
CA ALA A 116 5.97 -10.79 -8.90
C ALA A 116 6.87 -9.58 -8.67
N ALA A 117 6.35 -8.35 -8.71
CA ALA A 117 7.10 -7.14 -8.44
C ALA A 117 7.63 -7.08 -7.00
N LEU A 118 6.78 -7.40 -6.02
CA LEU A 118 7.14 -7.49 -4.60
C LEU A 118 8.23 -8.55 -4.35
N SER A 119 8.10 -9.71 -4.99
CA SER A 119 9.03 -10.83 -4.78
C SER A 119 10.37 -10.64 -5.49
N LYS A 120 10.41 -9.89 -6.61
CA LYS A 120 11.65 -9.56 -7.32
C LYS A 120 12.42 -8.44 -6.64
N ASN A 121 11.75 -7.46 -6.05
CA ASN A 121 12.38 -6.32 -5.38
C ASN A 121 12.60 -6.58 -3.88
N THR A 122 13.43 -7.59 -3.58
CA THR A 122 13.83 -7.95 -2.19
C THR A 122 14.77 -6.95 -1.54
N ALA A 123 15.33 -6.01 -2.32
CA ALA A 123 16.17 -4.93 -1.80
C ALA A 123 15.36 -3.86 -1.08
N THR A 124 14.11 -3.63 -1.52
CA THR A 124 13.19 -2.65 -0.91
C THR A 124 12.16 -3.32 -0.01
N PHE A 125 11.59 -4.44 -0.46
CA PHE A 125 10.50 -5.12 0.24
C PHE A 125 10.99 -6.39 0.92
N HIS A 126 10.53 -6.61 2.14
CA HIS A 126 10.79 -7.81 2.89
C HIS A 126 9.48 -8.61 3.04
N LYS A 127 9.54 -9.90 2.69
CA LYS A 127 8.44 -10.83 2.92
C LYS A 127 8.67 -11.52 4.26
N LEU A 128 7.74 -11.30 5.19
CA LEU A 128 7.76 -11.94 6.50
C LEU A 128 7.33 -13.42 6.37
N PRO A 129 7.73 -14.30 7.33
CA PRO A 129 7.37 -15.71 7.32
C PRO A 129 5.86 -15.95 7.44
N ASN A 130 5.09 -14.97 7.92
CA ASN A 130 3.63 -14.99 7.97
C ASN A 130 2.97 -14.64 6.61
N GLY A 131 3.75 -14.40 5.56
CA GLY A 131 3.24 -14.03 4.23
C GLY A 131 2.90 -12.56 4.05
N LEU A 132 3.16 -11.71 5.07
CA LEU A 132 2.99 -10.27 4.97
C LEU A 132 4.21 -9.60 4.31
N TYR A 133 3.97 -8.43 3.74
CA TYR A 133 4.98 -7.59 3.12
C TYR A 133 5.19 -6.32 3.94
N GLY A 134 6.45 -5.95 4.09
CA GLY A 134 6.87 -4.69 4.70
C GLY A 134 8.11 -4.12 4.01
N LEU A 135 8.54 -2.95 4.45
CA LEU A 135 9.79 -2.34 3.98
C LEU A 135 10.98 -2.93 4.72
N LEU A 136 12.09 -3.15 4.01
CA LEU A 136 13.33 -3.65 4.60
C LEU A 136 13.86 -2.71 5.69
N GLU A 137 13.65 -1.40 5.55
CA GLU A 137 14.05 -0.38 6.53
C GLU A 137 13.42 -0.58 7.91
N TRP A 138 12.28 -1.26 7.99
CA TRP A 138 11.63 -1.55 9.27
C TRP A 138 12.31 -2.69 10.03
N TYR A 139 13.14 -3.46 9.33
CA TYR A 139 13.75 -4.69 9.82
C TYR A 139 15.27 -4.63 9.59
N PRO A 140 16.01 -3.76 10.31
CA PRO A 140 17.46 -3.64 10.15
C PRO A 140 18.22 -4.94 10.46
N GLY A 141 17.64 -5.84 11.27
CA GLY A 141 18.19 -7.17 11.57
C GLY A 141 17.84 -8.28 10.57
N ALA A 142 16.92 -8.02 9.62
CA ALA A 142 16.52 -9.00 8.59
C ALA A 142 17.40 -8.93 7.33
N ARG A 143 18.42 -8.07 7.31
CA ARG A 143 19.52 -8.15 6.35
C ARG A 143 20.36 -9.38 6.67
N GLU A 144 19.89 -10.54 6.26
CA GLU A 144 20.78 -11.69 6.17
C GLU A 144 21.87 -11.37 5.15
N PRO A 145 23.16 -11.46 5.52
CA PRO A 145 24.23 -11.44 4.53
C PRO A 145 23.99 -12.63 3.60
N LYS A 146 23.71 -12.34 2.33
CA LYS A 146 23.55 -13.34 1.28
C LYS A 146 24.75 -14.30 1.38
N PRO A 147 24.59 -15.59 1.73
CA PRO A 147 25.73 -16.51 1.67
C PRO A 147 26.23 -16.50 0.23
N ALA A 148 27.51 -16.18 0.06
CA ALA A 148 28.16 -16.14 -1.22
C ALA A 148 27.89 -17.46 -1.95
N LYS A 149 27.16 -17.40 -3.06
CA LYS A 149 26.95 -18.57 -3.91
C LYS A 149 28.31 -19.04 -4.40
N ALA A 150 28.70 -20.24 -3.98
CA ALA A 150 29.83 -20.97 -4.56
C ALA A 150 29.65 -21.06 -6.09
N PRO A 151 30.74 -20.98 -6.87
CA PRO A 151 30.66 -20.97 -8.32
C PRO A 151 30.18 -22.33 -8.82
N LYS A 152 28.99 -22.38 -9.42
CA LYS A 152 28.58 -23.53 -10.25
C LYS A 152 29.15 -23.35 -11.65
N ALA A 153 29.94 -24.35 -12.04
CA ALA A 153 30.56 -24.52 -13.34
C ALA A 153 29.53 -24.49 -14.49
N ALA A 154 30.06 -24.16 -15.66
CA ALA A 154 29.39 -23.73 -16.87
C ALA A 154 28.45 -24.75 -17.52
N GLY A 155 27.42 -24.23 -18.20
CA GLY A 155 26.69 -24.95 -19.25
C GLY A 155 25.30 -24.39 -19.51
N GLY A 156 25.17 -23.48 -20.49
CA GLY A 156 23.88 -23.17 -21.12
C GLY A 156 23.60 -21.67 -21.27
N THR A 157 24.02 -21.13 -22.41
CA THR A 157 23.78 -19.79 -22.94
C THR A 157 22.38 -19.24 -22.69
N GLN A 158 22.27 -18.12 -21.97
CA GLN A 158 21.18 -17.16 -22.11
C GLN A 158 21.76 -15.85 -22.68
N PRO A 159 21.13 -15.24 -23.71
CA PRO A 159 21.55 -13.95 -24.23
C PRO A 159 21.31 -12.87 -23.17
N GLN A 160 22.35 -12.06 -22.92
CA GLN A 160 22.24 -10.81 -22.18
C GLN A 160 21.36 -9.85 -22.97
N LEU A 161 20.09 -9.69 -22.58
CA LEU A 161 19.35 -8.49 -22.94
C LEU A 161 19.77 -7.38 -21.97
N ARG A 162 20.67 -6.56 -22.50
CA ARG A 162 21.10 -5.27 -21.97
C ARG A 162 19.86 -4.36 -21.89
N ILE A 163 19.51 -3.92 -20.68
CA ILE A 163 18.34 -3.06 -20.41
C ILE A 163 18.72 -1.58 -20.66
N ASP A 164 19.41 -1.31 -21.77
CA ASP A 164 19.73 0.07 -22.20
C ASP A 164 19.19 0.38 -23.60
N ASP A 165 18.31 -0.46 -24.16
CA ASP A 165 17.82 -0.32 -25.54
C ASP A 165 16.37 -0.77 -25.71
N ILE A 166 15.50 -0.37 -24.77
CA ILE A 166 14.05 -0.41 -25.00
C ILE A 166 13.67 0.94 -25.59
N SER A 167 13.84 1.07 -26.91
CA SER A 167 13.22 2.13 -27.69
C SER A 167 11.69 2.03 -27.55
N GLU A 168 11.03 3.17 -27.49
CA GLU A 168 9.58 3.33 -27.26
C GLU A 168 8.70 2.77 -28.40
N ASP A 169 9.27 2.08 -29.39
CA ASP A 169 8.63 1.68 -30.64
C ASP A 169 8.19 0.19 -30.70
N GLU A 170 8.43 -0.63 -29.68
CA GLU A 170 8.00 -2.06 -29.66
C GLU A 170 6.72 -2.33 -28.84
N PHE A 171 5.84 -1.33 -28.72
CA PHE A 171 4.52 -1.48 -28.09
C PHE A 171 3.38 -1.76 -29.07
N ASP A 172 3.65 -2.27 -30.27
CA ASP A 172 2.60 -2.47 -31.29
C ASP A 172 2.66 -3.80 -32.08
N PHE A 173 2.85 -4.92 -31.36
CA PHE A 173 2.74 -6.26 -31.96
C PHE A 173 1.36 -6.91 -31.81
N ALA A 174 0.47 -6.34 -30.97
CA ALA A 174 -0.85 -6.92 -30.73
C ALA A 174 -1.95 -6.40 -31.69
N ALA A 175 -1.69 -5.37 -32.51
CA ALA A 175 -2.68 -4.79 -33.41
C ALA A 175 -2.69 -5.38 -34.83
N ARG A 176 -1.72 -6.22 -35.21
CA ARG A 176 -1.59 -6.75 -36.59
C ARG A 176 -2.16 -8.15 -36.83
N GLU A 177 -2.62 -8.86 -35.80
CA GLU A 177 -3.19 -10.22 -35.96
C GLU A 177 -4.73 -10.27 -36.02
N GLN A 178 -5.43 -9.15 -35.83
CA GLN A 178 -6.90 -9.12 -35.94
C GLN A 178 -7.43 -8.73 -37.33
N GLU A 179 -6.62 -8.15 -38.22
CA GLU A 179 -7.08 -7.82 -39.59
C GLU A 179 -7.03 -9.00 -40.57
N ALA A 180 -6.25 -10.07 -40.29
CA ALA A 180 -6.20 -11.24 -41.17
C ALA A 180 -7.41 -12.19 -41.02
N ASN A 181 -8.11 -12.16 -39.89
CA ASN A 181 -9.18 -13.11 -39.60
C ASN A 181 -10.61 -12.56 -39.87
N ASN A 182 -10.73 -11.29 -40.24
CA ASN A 182 -12.02 -10.67 -40.58
C ASN A 182 -12.22 -10.44 -42.10
N ALA A 183 -11.23 -10.79 -42.93
CA ALA A 183 -11.32 -10.71 -44.40
C ALA A 183 -11.64 -12.06 -45.07
N ALA A 184 -11.87 -13.12 -44.28
CA ALA A 184 -12.16 -14.47 -44.78
C ALA A 184 -13.56 -14.98 -44.37
N LYS A 185 -14.52 -14.08 -44.14
CA LYS A 185 -15.91 -14.44 -43.87
C LYS A 185 -16.88 -13.60 -44.69
#